data_AF-A0A8I0L2R1-F1
#
_entry.id   AF-A0A8I0L2R1-F1
#
_cell.length_a   1.000
_cell.length_b   1.000
_cell.length_c   1.000
_cell.angle_alpha   90.00
_cell.angle_beta   90.00
_cell.angle_gamma   90.00
#
_symmetry.space_group_name_H-M   'P 1'
#
loop_
_entity.id
_entity.type
_entity.pdbx_description
1 polymer ?
#
loop_
_entity_poly.entity_id
_entity_poly.type
_entity_poly.pdbx_seq_one_letter_code
_entity_poly.pdbx_strand_id
1 'polypeptide(L)'
;SVFNFMQRCINKLERQKRGRTAEGYTSTMNSFIQFRKNEDLSFEAFDSELMEMYEAYLKEKGLVKNSTSYYMRIWRSVYNLAVE
;
A
#
# COMPACT_ATOMS: atom_id res chain seq x y z
N SER A 1 3.85 -8.91 -9.53
CA SER A 1 4.39 -7.83 -8.68
C SER A 1 3.36 -7.40 -7.64
N VAL A 2 3.83 -6.69 -6.61
CA VAL A 2 3.01 -6.18 -5.51
C VAL A 2 1.92 -5.24 -6.02
N PHE A 3 2.22 -4.37 -6.98
CA PHE A 3 1.26 -3.39 -7.51
C PHE A 3 0.10 -4.07 -8.23
N ASN A 4 0.39 -5.07 -9.06
CA ASN A 4 -0.65 -5.85 -9.73
C ASN A 4 -1.56 -6.57 -8.73
N PHE A 5 -1.01 -7.10 -7.64
CA PHE A 5 -1.82 -7.73 -6.60
C PHE A 5 -2.69 -6.72 -5.85
N MET A 6 -2.13 -5.57 -5.48
CA MET A 6 -2.88 -4.49 -4.84
C MET A 6 -4.02 -3.99 -5.72
N GLN A 7 -3.81 -3.86 -7.03
CA GLN A 7 -4.85 -3.53 -7.99
C GLN A 7 -5.97 -4.58 -8.03
N ARG A 8 -5.63 -5.88 -7.95
CA ARG A 8 -6.64 -6.95 -7.85
C ARG A 8 -7.46 -6.84 -6.55
N CYS A 9 -6.83 -6.49 -5.43
CA CYS A 9 -7.52 -6.22 -4.17
C CYS A 9 -8.49 -5.04 -4.28
N ILE A 10 -8.06 -3.93 -4.90
CA ILE A 10 -8.90 -2.76 -5.16
C ILE A 10 -10.13 -3.17 -5.98
N ASN A 11 -9.92 -3.84 -7.12
CA ASN A 11 -11.01 -4.29 -7.99
C ASN A 11 -11.99 -5.24 -7.26
N LYS A 12 -11.48 -6.09 -6.36
CA LYS A 12 -12.33 -6.96 -5.53
C LYS A 12 -13.18 -6.16 -4.55
N LEU A 13 -12.61 -5.15 -3.89
CA LEU A 13 -13.32 -4.27 -2.96
C LEU A 13 -14.42 -3.45 -3.67
N GLU A 14 -14.14 -2.96 -4.87
CA GLU A 14 -15.12 -2.26 -5.70
C GLU A 14 -16.31 -3.15 -6.07
N ARG A 15 -16.04 -4.39 -6.51
CA ARG A 15 -17.09 -5.38 -6.79
C ARG A 15 -17.95 -5.72 -5.57
N GLN A 16 -17.37 -5.62 -4.37
CA GLN A 16 -18.08 -5.81 -3.10
C GLN A 16 -18.83 -4.55 -2.62
N LYS A 17 -18.90 -3.48 -3.43
CA LYS A 17 -19.49 -2.18 -3.08
C LYS A 17 -18.83 -1.50 -1.87
N ARG A 18 -17.55 -1.80 -1.61
CA ARG A 18 -16.74 -1.22 -0.52
C ARG A 18 -15.90 -0.03 -1.01
N GLY A 19 -16.55 0.94 -1.67
CA GLY A 19 -15.89 2.06 -2.37
C GLY A 19 -14.89 2.84 -1.51
N ARG A 20 -15.27 3.28 -0.30
CA ARG A 20 -14.34 3.98 0.62
C ARG A 20 -13.11 3.16 0.98
N THR A 21 -13.24 1.84 1.09
CA THR A 21 -12.08 0.97 1.36
C THR A 21 -11.19 0.86 0.12
N ALA A 22 -11.79 0.73 -1.07
CA ALA A 22 -11.06 0.72 -2.33
C ALA A 22 -10.28 2.04 -2.55
N GLU A 23 -10.91 3.20 -2.31
CA GLU A 23 -10.26 4.52 -2.38
C GLU A 23 -9.03 4.63 -1.46
N GLY A 24 -9.14 4.10 -0.25
CA GLY A 24 -8.02 4.04 0.69
C GLY A 24 -6.85 3.20 0.17
N TYR A 25 -7.15 2.05 -0.43
CA TYR A 25 -6.16 1.19 -1.05
C TYR A 25 -5.52 1.88 -2.27
N THR A 26 -6.31 2.50 -3.14
CA THR A 26 -5.82 3.25 -4.30
C THR A 26 -4.89 4.41 -3.87
N SER A 27 -5.28 5.17 -2.85
CA SER A 27 -4.46 6.27 -2.32
C SER A 27 -3.12 5.77 -1.76
N THR A 28 -3.17 4.63 -1.05
CA THR A 28 -1.97 3.98 -0.50
C THR A 28 -1.04 3.49 -1.62
N MET A 29 -1.59 2.82 -2.63
CA MET A 29 -0.87 2.34 -3.80
C MET A 29 -0.17 3.49 -4.53
N ASN A 30 -0.90 4.57 -4.83
CA ASN A 30 -0.37 5.73 -5.56
C ASN A 30 0.77 6.42 -4.80
N SER A 31 0.64 6.57 -3.49
CA SER A 31 1.70 7.14 -2.64
C SER A 31 2.95 6.27 -2.64
N PHE A 32 2.79 4.95 -2.62
CA PHE A 32 3.91 4.02 -2.65
C PHE A 32 4.60 3.95 -4.02
N ILE A 33 3.84 4.05 -5.12
CA ILE A 33 4.38 4.18 -6.48
C ILE A 33 5.28 5.43 -6.57
N GLN A 34 4.87 6.55 -5.97
CA GLN A 34 5.70 7.75 -5.90
C GLN A 34 6.98 7.53 -5.09
N PHE A 35 6.89 6.85 -3.94
CA PHE A 35 8.06 6.47 -3.14
C PHE A 35 9.06 5.62 -3.95
N ARG A 36 8.55 4.66 -4.72
CA ARG A 36 9.33 3.80 -5.61
C ARG A 36 9.71 4.44 -6.96
N LYS A 37 9.38 5.72 -7.17
CA LYS A 37 9.64 6.44 -8.42
C LYS A 37 9.12 5.72 -9.67
N ASN A 38 7.97 5.06 -9.57
CA ASN A 38 7.34 4.24 -10.62
C ASN A 38 8.12 2.97 -11.01
N GLU A 39 9.07 2.52 -10.20
CA GLU A 39 9.70 1.21 -10.37
C GLU A 39 8.83 0.10 -9.79
N ASP A 40 8.60 -0.96 -10.57
CA ASP A 40 7.83 -2.12 -10.12
C ASP A 40 8.56 -2.86 -8.98
N LEU A 41 7.80 -3.61 -8.20
CA LEU A 41 8.28 -4.28 -7.00
C LEU A 41 7.84 -5.75 -6.98
N SER A 42 8.81 -6.66 -6.91
CA SER A 42 8.56 -8.09 -6.67
C SER A 42 8.11 -8.32 -5.22
N PHE A 43 7.44 -9.44 -4.97
CA PHE A 43 7.07 -9.78 -3.59
C PHE A 43 8.28 -10.13 -2.72
N GLU A 44 9.36 -10.65 -3.32
CA GLU A 44 10.60 -10.95 -2.60
C GLU A 44 11.27 -9.70 -2.03
N ALA A 45 11.18 -8.58 -2.75
CA ALA A 45 11.70 -7.28 -2.31
C ALA A 45 10.71 -6.50 -1.43
N PHE A 46 9.51 -7.05 -1.16
CA PHE A 46 8.52 -6.44 -0.29
C PHE A 46 8.69 -6.98 1.14
N ASP A 47 9.58 -6.35 1.90
CA ASP A 47 9.96 -6.77 3.24
C ASP A 47 9.71 -5.67 4.29
N SER A 48 10.05 -5.96 5.55
CA SER A 48 9.90 -5.03 6.66
C SER A 48 10.77 -3.78 6.51
N GLU A 49 12.00 -3.91 6.00
CA GLU A 49 12.92 -2.79 5.81
C GLU A 49 12.36 -1.79 4.80
N LEU A 50 11.80 -2.28 3.69
CA LEU A 50 11.14 -1.44 2.70
C LEU A 50 9.93 -0.71 3.28
N MET A 51 9.14 -1.36 4.14
CA MET A 51 8.00 -0.72 4.80
C MET A 51 8.44 0.39 5.78
N GLU A 52 9.55 0.20 6.49
CA GLU A 52 10.12 1.22 7.39
C GLU A 52 10.62 2.44 6.61
N MET A 53 11.30 2.22 5.48
CA MET A 53 11.70 3.30 4.57
C MET A 53 10.49 4.06 4.02
N TYR A 54 9.42 3.35 3.67
CA TYR A 54 8.18 3.98 3.24
C TYR A 54 7.53 4.80 4.36
N GLU A 55 7.55 4.30 5.60
CA GLU A 55 7.03 5.03 6.77
C GLU A 55 7.79 6.33 7.01
N ALA A 56 9.13 6.29 6.90
CA ALA A 56 9.98 7.48 6.99
C ALA A 56 9.63 8.49 5.90
N TYR A 57 9.53 8.05 4.64
CA TYR A 57 9.13 8.90 3.51
C TYR A 57 7.78 9.61 3.75
N LEU A 58 6.79 8.90 4.29
CA LEU A 58 5.49 9.52 4.62
C LEU A 58 5.62 10.59 5.72
N LYS A 59 6.46 10.35 6.73
CA LYS A 59 6.73 11.33 7.79
C LYS A 59 7.45 12.56 7.24
N GLU A 60 8.42 12.38 6.34
CA GLU A 60 9.13 13.47 5.68
C GLU A 60 8.22 14.33 4.81
N LYS A 61 7.20 13.74 4.17
CA LYS A 61 6.12 14.47 3.48
C LYS A 61 5.18 15.25 4.41
N GLY A 62 5.39 15.20 5.72
CA GLY A 62 4.57 15.89 6.71
C GLY A 62 3.25 15.19 7.02
N LEU A 63 3.08 13.90 6.66
CA LEU A 63 1.88 13.18 7.04
C LEU A 63 1.87 12.93 8.56
N VAL A 64 0.72 13.22 9.19
CA VAL A 64 0.50 12.96 10.60
C VAL A 64 0.46 11.45 10.89
N LYS A 65 0.82 11.06 12.12
CA LYS A 65 0.89 9.65 12.56
C LYS A 65 -0.37 8.82 12.23
N ASN A 66 -1.55 9.43 12.28
CA ASN A 66 -2.81 8.75 11.97
C ASN A 66 -2.89 8.33 10.51
N SER A 67 -2.44 9.18 9.59
CA SER A 67 -2.39 8.89 8.16
C SER A 67 -1.31 7.85 7.87
N THR A 68 -0.11 8.02 8.41
CA THR A 68 0.97 7.04 8.21
C THR A 68 0.55 5.64 8.70
N SER A 69 -0.06 5.56 9.88
CA SER A 69 -0.59 4.29 10.43
C SER A 69 -1.67 3.68 9.56
N TYR A 70 -2.51 4.50 8.93
CA TYR A 70 -3.55 4.04 8.01
C TYR A 70 -2.95 3.35 6.78
N TYR A 71 -1.93 3.96 6.16
CA TYR A 71 -1.25 3.41 4.98
C TYR A 71 -0.54 2.09 5.34
N MET A 72 0.12 2.03 6.50
CA MET A 72 0.76 0.80 6.98
C MET A 72 -0.23 -0.34 7.24
N ARG A 73 -1.42 -0.04 7.77
CA ARG A 73 -2.46 -1.07 7.97
C ARG A 73 -2.92 -1.68 6.66
N ILE A 74 -3.08 -0.86 5.62
CA ILE A 74 -3.44 -1.35 4.28
C ILE A 74 -2.36 -2.27 3.73
N TRP A 75 -1.08 -1.87 3.82
CA TRP A 75 0.02 -2.71 3.35
C TRP A 75 0.12 -4.03 4.11
N ARG A 76 -0.06 -4.03 5.43
CA ARG A 76 -0.14 -5.27 6.23
C ARG A 76 -1.28 -6.18 5.78
N SER A 77 -2.45 -5.62 5.51
CA SER A 77 -3.58 -6.40 4.98
C SER A 77 -3.27 -7.00 3.61
N VAL A 78 -2.66 -6.23 2.72
CA VAL A 78 -2.27 -6.72 1.37
C VAL A 78 -1.21 -7.82 1.48
N TYR A 79 -0.21 -7.64 2.35
CA TYR A 79 0.82 -8.65 2.57
C TYR A 79 0.24 -9.96 3.11
N ASN A 80 -0.60 -9.86 4.15
CA ASN A 80 -1.24 -11.05 4.73
C ASN A 80 -2.10 -11.80 3.70
N LEU A 81 -2.82 -11.08 2.85
CA LEU A 81 -3.60 -11.68 1.76
C LEU A 81 -2.76 -12.29 0.64
N ALA A 82 -1.50 -11.89 0.50
CA ALA A 82 -0.58 -12.41 -0.52
C ALA A 82 0.20 -13.64 -0.02
N VAL A 83 0.41 -13.74 1.29
CA VAL A 83 1.06 -14.88 1.95
C VAL A 83 0.09 -16.04 2.22
N GLU A 84 -1.20 -15.74 2.39
CA GLU A 84 -2.31 -16.71 2.46
C GLU A 84 -2.64 -17.32 1.09
#